data_AF-A0A837P4V0-F1
#
_entry.id   AF-A0A837P4V0-F1
#
_cell.length_a   1.000
_cell.length_b   1.000
_cell.length_c   1.000
_cell.angle_alpha   90.00
_cell.angle_beta   90.00
_cell.angle_gamma   90.00
#
_symmetry.space_group_name_H-M   'P 1'
#
loop_
_entity.id
_entity.type
_entity.pdbx_description
1 polymer ?
#
loop_
_entity_poly.entity_id
_entity_poly.type
_entity_poly.pdbx_seq_one_letter_code
_entity_poly.pdbx_strand_id
1 'polypeptide(L)'
;MIIVLLILATFVFAGTMIFSPAGRNRLIAIIISGLIIATSLIALVLNDNYHWGMHEVTRTQIQDLAPLKSKQVALRVQQLGTGSERVISYRVAAATKVSHTVTATTTTTKLTSGSPAQVQLKTTTWQFKNHLTHVLFSLGNTKTKIVQRQYLFTIPKTWQVVTVKN
;
A
#
# COMPACT_ATOMS: atom_id res chain seq x y z
N MET A 1 6.60 10.74 -14.42
CA MET A 1 7.29 11.49 -15.48
C MET A 1 8.77 11.18 -15.57
N ILE A 2 9.38 10.56 -14.54
CA ILE A 2 10.80 10.23 -14.54
C ILE A 2 11.20 9.27 -15.68
N ILE A 3 10.33 8.32 -16.04
CA ILE A 3 10.57 7.41 -17.19
C ILE A 3 10.58 8.18 -18.52
N VAL A 4 9.69 9.15 -18.68
CA VAL A 4 9.66 10.01 -19.87
C VAL A 4 10.93 10.85 -19.94
N LEU A 5 11.34 11.43 -18.80
CA LEU A 5 12.57 12.20 -18.68
C LEU A 5 13.81 11.36 -18.99
N LEU A 6 13.85 10.11 -18.53
CA LEU A 6 14.89 9.13 -18.86
C LEU A 6 14.94 8.89 -20.38
N ILE A 7 13.80 8.57 -21.01
CA ILE A 7 13.71 8.31 -22.45
C ILE A 7 14.20 9.52 -23.25
N LEU A 8 13.72 10.72 -22.91
CA LEU A 8 14.13 11.96 -23.57
C LEU A 8 15.64 12.21 -23.41
N ALA A 9 16.17 12.03 -22.20
CA ALA A 9 17.60 12.18 -21.93
C ALA A 9 18.43 11.17 -22.72
N THR A 10 17.96 9.91 -22.86
CA THR A 10 18.60 8.90 -23.70
C THR A 10 18.63 9.29 -25.17
N PHE A 11 17.53 9.81 -25.72
CA PHE A 11 17.52 10.31 -27.10
C PHE A 11 18.43 11.51 -27.30
N VAL A 12 18.47 12.46 -26.37
CA VAL A 12 19.39 13.60 -26.41
C VAL A 12 20.85 13.13 -26.33
N PHE A 13 21.16 12.19 -25.44
CA PHE A 13 22.50 11.62 -25.31
C PHE A 13 22.94 10.93 -26.60
N ALA A 14 22.11 10.05 -27.16
CA ALA A 14 22.41 9.34 -28.40
C ALA A 14 22.52 10.30 -29.60
N GLY A 15 21.56 11.23 -29.73
CA GLY A 15 21.55 12.21 -30.82
C GLY A 15 22.75 13.16 -30.78
N THR A 16 23.16 13.59 -29.59
CA THR A 16 24.36 14.43 -29.44
C THR A 16 25.66 13.65 -29.69
N MET A 17 25.70 12.35 -29.37
CA MET A 17 26.83 11.50 -29.74
C MET A 17 26.98 11.34 -31.25
N ILE A 18 25.86 11.10 -31.96
CA ILE A 18 25.84 10.76 -33.40
C ILE A 18 25.96 11.99 -34.30
N PHE A 19 25.17 13.04 -34.03
CA PHE A 19 24.98 14.14 -34.98
C PHE A 19 25.71 15.44 -34.60
N SER A 20 26.16 15.61 -33.36
CA SER A 20 26.80 16.87 -32.95
C SER A 20 28.30 16.89 -33.29
N PRO A 21 28.83 18.00 -33.82
CA PRO A 21 30.26 18.14 -34.07
C PRO A 21 31.06 18.15 -32.77
N ALA A 22 32.33 17.75 -32.84
CA ALA A 22 33.23 17.79 -31.70
C ALA A 22 33.40 19.24 -31.19
N GLY A 23 33.17 19.44 -29.89
CA GLY A 23 33.27 20.76 -29.28
C GLY A 23 32.74 20.78 -27.85
N ARG A 24 32.92 21.93 -27.18
CA ARG A 24 32.53 22.11 -25.77
C ARG A 24 31.03 21.88 -25.54
N ASN A 25 30.19 22.33 -26.45
CA ASN A 25 28.73 22.19 -26.34
C ASN A 25 28.29 20.72 -26.38
N ARG A 26 28.93 19.91 -27.25
CA ARG A 26 28.68 18.46 -27.32
C ARG A 26 29.08 17.79 -26.00
N LEU A 27 30.26 18.11 -25.47
CA LEU A 27 30.72 17.54 -24.20
C LEU A 27 29.76 17.87 -23.05
N ILE A 28 29.35 19.15 -22.94
CA ILE A 28 28.40 19.59 -21.92
C ILE A 28 27.07 18.84 -22.06
N ALA A 29 26.53 18.73 -23.27
CA ALA A 29 25.27 18.02 -23.50
C ALA A 29 25.34 16.54 -23.14
N ILE A 30 26.45 15.86 -23.49
CA ILE A 30 26.71 14.45 -23.13
C ILE A 30 26.79 14.29 -21.62
N ILE A 31 27.54 15.16 -20.92
CA ILE A 31 27.68 15.08 -19.46
C ILE A 31 26.33 15.30 -18.77
N ILE A 32 25.59 16.34 -19.17
CA ILE A 32 24.29 16.67 -18.56
C ILE A 32 23.29 15.54 -18.81
N SER A 33 23.13 15.09 -20.05
CA SER A 33 22.19 14.01 -20.37
C SER A 33 22.60 12.69 -19.72
N GLY A 34 23.89 12.37 -19.68
CA GLY A 34 24.42 11.20 -18.95
C GLY A 34 24.13 11.26 -17.45
N LEU A 35 24.32 12.41 -16.82
CA LEU A 35 24.01 12.62 -15.41
C LEU A 35 22.51 12.49 -15.14
N ILE A 36 21.67 13.04 -16.02
CA ILE A 36 20.21 12.91 -15.92
C ILE A 36 19.79 11.44 -16.02
N ILE A 37 20.36 10.67 -16.94
CA ILE A 37 20.09 9.23 -17.07
C ILE A 37 20.50 8.50 -15.78
N ALA A 38 21.73 8.70 -15.32
CA ALA A 38 22.25 8.03 -14.13
C ALA A 38 21.42 8.34 -12.88
N THR A 39 21.12 9.62 -12.64
CA THR A 39 20.30 10.05 -11.50
C THR A 39 18.86 9.54 -11.59
N SER A 40 18.27 9.48 -12.80
CA SER A 40 16.92 8.94 -13.00
C SER A 40 16.85 7.45 -12.67
N LEU A 41 17.85 6.66 -13.09
CA LEU A 41 17.94 5.23 -12.78
C LEU A 41 18.12 5.00 -11.28
N ILE A 42 19.03 5.73 -10.65
CA ILE A 42 19.25 5.66 -9.19
C ILE A 42 17.95 6.02 -8.46
N ALA A 43 17.28 7.10 -8.86
CA ALA A 43 16.03 7.54 -8.24
C ALA A 43 14.91 6.50 -8.39
N LEU A 44 14.81 5.83 -9.54
CA LEU A 44 13.86 4.74 -9.76
C LEU A 44 14.13 3.56 -8.83
N VAL A 45 15.38 3.09 -8.76
CA VAL A 45 15.78 2.00 -7.86
C VAL A 45 15.49 2.35 -6.40
N LEU A 46 15.79 3.59 -5.98
CA LEU A 46 15.52 4.08 -4.64
C LEU A 46 14.01 4.18 -4.34
N ASN A 47 13.20 4.67 -5.28
CA ASN A 47 11.76 4.73 -5.12
C ASN A 47 11.13 3.34 -5.03
N ASP A 48 11.57 2.40 -5.87
CA ASP A 48 10.94 1.10 -5.98
C ASP A 48 11.34 0.13 -4.86
N ASN A 49 12.62 0.11 -4.47
CA ASN A 49 13.10 -0.79 -3.42
C ASN A 49 13.02 -0.17 -2.02
N TYR A 50 13.29 1.14 -1.91
CA TYR A 50 13.42 1.81 -0.62
C TYR A 50 12.32 2.85 -0.36
N HIS A 51 11.31 2.93 -1.23
CA HIS A 51 10.18 3.85 -1.06
C HIS A 51 10.59 5.32 -0.96
N TRP A 52 11.73 5.68 -1.57
CA TRP A 52 12.23 7.04 -1.56
C TRP A 52 11.23 8.03 -2.17
N GLY A 53 11.05 9.18 -1.54
CA GLY A 53 10.02 10.14 -1.94
C GLY A 53 8.61 9.83 -1.44
N MET A 54 8.43 8.75 -0.65
CA MET A 54 7.18 8.39 0.01
C MET A 54 7.32 8.35 1.55
N HIS A 55 6.19 8.45 2.24
CA HIS A 55 6.06 8.29 3.69
C HIS A 55 4.83 7.43 4.01
N GLU A 56 4.83 6.84 5.19
CA GLU A 56 3.70 6.04 5.66
C GLU A 56 2.61 6.94 6.22
N VAL A 57 1.38 6.72 5.77
CA VAL A 57 0.18 7.37 6.32
C VAL A 57 -0.75 6.28 6.83
N THR A 58 -1.10 6.37 8.11
CA THR A 58 -2.02 5.43 8.75
C THR A 58 -3.40 6.06 8.87
N ARG A 59 -4.38 5.44 8.20
CA ARG A 59 -5.79 5.79 8.36
C ARG A 59 -6.47 4.80 9.29
N THR A 60 -7.14 5.34 10.30
CA THR A 60 -7.97 4.55 11.22
C THR A 60 -9.44 4.73 10.85
N GLN A 61 -10.15 3.63 10.71
CA GLN A 61 -11.60 3.62 10.57
C GLN A 61 -12.19 2.75 11.67
N ILE A 62 -13.20 3.26 12.36
CA ILE A 62 -13.95 2.52 13.38
C ILE A 62 -15.34 2.28 12.82
N GLN A 63 -15.81 1.05 12.95
CA GLN A 63 -17.14 0.64 12.51
C GLN A 63 -17.79 -0.21 13.58
N ASP A 64 -19.04 0.11 13.92
CA ASP A 64 -19.81 -0.68 14.85
C ASP A 64 -20.20 -2.02 14.24
N LEU A 65 -20.16 -3.06 15.05
CA LEU A 65 -20.48 -4.41 14.65
C LEU A 65 -21.94 -4.73 14.96
N ALA A 66 -22.54 -5.57 14.12
CA ALA A 66 -23.78 -6.26 14.40
C ALA A 66 -23.53 -7.78 14.42
N PRO A 67 -24.29 -8.56 15.21
CA PRO A 67 -24.14 -10.02 15.24
C PRO A 67 -24.42 -10.64 13.87
N LEU A 68 -23.84 -11.78 13.48
CA LEU A 68 -23.99 -12.37 12.14
C LEU A 68 -25.33 -13.10 11.91
N LYS A 69 -25.72 -13.98 12.83
CA LYS A 69 -26.94 -14.81 12.71
C LYS A 69 -27.94 -14.60 13.85
N SER A 70 -27.46 -14.44 15.07
CA SER A 70 -28.27 -14.17 16.28
C SER A 70 -27.45 -13.30 17.23
N LYS A 71 -28.05 -12.75 18.30
CA LYS A 71 -27.31 -12.01 19.37
C LYS A 71 -26.12 -12.79 19.94
N GLN A 72 -26.08 -14.11 19.75
CA GLN A 72 -25.03 -14.99 20.24
C GLN A 72 -23.94 -15.27 19.20
N VAL A 73 -24.22 -15.44 17.91
CA VAL A 73 -23.14 -15.74 16.92
C VAL A 73 -22.70 -14.45 16.22
N ALA A 74 -21.60 -13.86 16.67
CA ALA A 74 -21.21 -12.54 16.22
C ALA A 74 -20.07 -12.51 15.19
N LEU A 75 -19.09 -13.41 15.29
CA LEU A 75 -17.98 -13.50 14.34
C LEU A 75 -17.67 -14.96 13.99
N ARG A 76 -17.23 -15.18 12.75
CA ARG A 76 -16.67 -16.45 12.30
C ARG A 76 -15.19 -16.27 12.01
N VAL A 77 -14.34 -17.02 12.70
CA VAL A 77 -12.89 -17.03 12.48
C VAL A 77 -12.54 -18.31 11.72
N GLN A 78 -11.91 -18.16 10.56
CA GLN A 78 -11.40 -19.28 9.76
C GLN A 78 -9.87 -19.21 9.74
N GLN A 79 -9.20 -20.28 10.16
CA GLN A 79 -7.74 -20.37 10.09
C GLN A 79 -7.32 -20.75 8.66
N LEU A 80 -6.29 -20.09 8.12
CA LEU A 80 -5.78 -20.37 6.77
C LEU A 80 -4.58 -21.34 6.75
N GLY A 81 -4.12 -21.78 7.92
CA GLY A 81 -2.98 -22.67 8.08
C GLY A 81 -2.67 -22.92 9.56
N THR A 82 -1.43 -23.30 9.86
CA THR A 82 -0.94 -23.53 11.24
C THR A 82 -0.43 -22.27 11.94
N GLY A 83 -0.30 -21.17 11.19
CA GLY A 83 0.18 -19.88 11.68
C GLY A 83 -0.92 -18.99 12.30
N SER A 84 -0.62 -17.68 12.37
CA SER A 84 -1.53 -16.68 12.93
C SER A 84 -2.51 -16.10 11.89
N GLU A 85 -2.36 -16.50 10.63
CA GLU A 85 -3.18 -16.08 9.50
C GLU A 85 -4.61 -16.63 9.64
N ARG A 86 -5.57 -15.72 9.74
CA ARG A 86 -6.99 -16.05 9.85
C ARG A 86 -7.83 -15.03 9.11
N VAL A 87 -8.93 -15.51 8.54
CA VAL A 87 -9.99 -14.69 7.97
C VAL A 87 -11.11 -14.57 8.99
N ILE A 88 -11.52 -13.35 9.27
CA ILE A 88 -12.63 -13.06 10.16
C ILE A 88 -13.79 -12.56 9.32
N SER A 89 -14.91 -13.28 9.40
CA SER A 89 -16.19 -12.83 8.86
C SER A 89 -16.93 -12.07 9.94
N TYR A 90 -17.43 -10.89 9.62
CA TYR A 90 -18.12 -9.99 10.55
C TYR A 90 -19.21 -9.19 9.82
N ARG A 91 -20.16 -8.63 10.56
CA ARG A 91 -21.18 -7.74 10.00
C ARG A 91 -21.06 -6.37 10.63
N VAL A 92 -21.05 -5.33 9.80
CA VAL A 92 -21.06 -3.93 10.22
C VAL A 92 -22.50 -3.52 10.45
N ALA A 93 -22.79 -2.78 11.52
CA ALA A 93 -24.16 -2.42 11.89
C ALA A 93 -24.89 -1.63 10.78
N ALA A 94 -24.17 -0.77 10.06
CA ALA A 94 -24.69 -0.01 8.93
C ALA A 94 -24.82 -0.82 7.62
N ALA A 95 -24.39 -2.09 7.59
CA ALA A 95 -24.37 -2.91 6.38
C ALA A 95 -25.22 -4.19 6.54
N THR A 96 -25.95 -4.52 5.48
CA THR A 96 -26.75 -5.76 5.43
C THR A 96 -25.91 -6.99 5.04
N LYS A 97 -24.83 -6.78 4.29
CA LYS A 97 -23.91 -7.84 3.82
C LYS A 97 -22.85 -8.18 4.86
N VAL A 98 -22.41 -9.44 4.84
CA VAL A 98 -21.27 -9.91 5.62
C VAL A 98 -19.97 -9.41 4.99
N SER A 99 -19.08 -8.89 5.82
CA SER A 99 -17.73 -8.46 5.46
C SER A 99 -16.71 -9.51 5.88
N HIS A 100 -15.60 -9.56 5.17
CA HIS A 100 -14.47 -10.44 5.47
C HIS A 100 -13.20 -9.62 5.58
N THR A 101 -12.32 -9.97 6.52
CA THR A 101 -10.97 -9.41 6.55
C THR A 101 -10.22 -9.81 5.28
N VAL A 102 -9.40 -8.90 4.75
CA VAL A 102 -8.57 -9.17 3.57
C VAL A 102 -7.57 -10.29 3.88
N THR A 103 -7.43 -11.23 2.94
CA THR A 103 -6.40 -12.27 3.01
C THR A 103 -5.12 -11.76 2.36
N ALA A 104 -4.17 -11.29 3.17
CA ALA A 104 -2.85 -10.86 2.72
C ALA A 104 -1.84 -10.98 3.87
N THR A 105 -0.57 -11.29 3.57
CA THR A 105 0.50 -11.42 4.58
C THR A 105 0.75 -10.13 5.37
N THR A 106 0.41 -8.98 4.79
CA THR A 106 0.48 -7.66 5.46
C THR A 106 -0.73 -7.36 6.35
N THR A 107 -1.69 -8.29 6.47
CA THR A 107 -2.90 -8.13 7.27
C THR A 107 -2.80 -8.89 8.58
N THR A 108 -2.99 -8.18 9.69
CA THR A 108 -3.04 -8.76 11.04
C THR A 108 -4.43 -8.58 11.64
N THR A 109 -4.84 -9.56 12.43
CA THR A 109 -6.13 -9.53 13.11
C THR A 109 -5.96 -9.81 14.60
N LYS A 110 -6.54 -8.96 15.44
CA LYS A 110 -6.57 -9.12 16.89
C LYS A 110 -8.01 -9.09 17.39
N LEU A 111 -8.34 -10.03 18.27
CA LEU A 111 -9.61 -10.04 18.99
C LEU A 111 -9.37 -9.64 20.44
N THR A 112 -10.22 -8.77 20.96
CA THR A 112 -10.22 -8.30 22.34
C THR A 112 -11.64 -8.26 22.87
N SER A 113 -11.82 -8.61 24.14
CA SER A 113 -13.14 -8.54 24.78
C SER A 113 -13.38 -7.13 25.32
N GLY A 114 -14.54 -6.54 25.04
CA GLY A 114 -14.88 -5.17 25.47
C GLY A 114 -16.23 -4.68 24.93
N SER A 115 -16.58 -3.44 25.24
CA SER A 115 -17.79 -2.75 24.76
C SER A 115 -17.42 -1.30 24.40
N PRO A 116 -17.98 -0.70 23.33
CA PRO A 116 -18.98 -1.24 22.41
C PRO A 116 -18.41 -2.29 21.43
N ALA A 117 -19.29 -3.04 20.77
CA ALA A 117 -18.91 -4.00 19.74
C ALA A 117 -18.47 -3.28 18.47
N GLN A 118 -17.18 -3.28 18.16
CA GLN A 118 -16.63 -2.50 17.05
C GLN A 118 -15.42 -3.18 16.41
N VAL A 119 -15.17 -2.84 15.16
CA VAL A 119 -13.93 -3.15 14.46
C VAL A 119 -13.19 -1.85 14.16
N GLN A 120 -11.93 -1.79 14.59
CA GLN A 120 -11.00 -0.74 14.23
C GLN A 120 -10.07 -1.27 13.13
N LEU A 121 -10.22 -0.71 11.93
CA LEU A 121 -9.35 -0.97 10.79
C LEU A 121 -8.30 0.14 10.69
N LYS A 122 -7.04 -0.21 10.97
CA LYS A 122 -5.89 0.64 10.67
C LYS A 122 -5.28 0.18 9.36
N THR A 123 -5.23 1.06 8.37
CA THR A 123 -4.55 0.80 7.09
C THR A 123 -3.42 1.79 6.93
N THR A 124 -2.21 1.27 6.83
CA THR A 124 -1.01 2.07 6.56
C THR A 124 -0.63 1.93 5.10
N THR A 125 -0.50 3.05 4.41
CA THR A 125 -0.18 3.10 2.98
C THR A 125 1.00 4.03 2.72
N TRP A 126 1.79 3.72 1.71
CA TRP A 126 2.76 4.67 1.17
C TRP A 126 2.06 5.81 0.43
N GLN A 127 2.39 7.05 0.80
CA GLN A 127 1.96 8.25 0.11
C GLN A 127 3.16 9.11 -0.25
N PHE A 128 3.10 9.76 -1.41
CA PHE A 128 4.16 10.67 -1.84
C PHE A 128 4.29 11.84 -0.87
N LYS A 129 5.53 12.17 -0.50
CA LYS A 129 5.82 13.26 0.45
C LYS A 129 5.42 14.64 -0.09
N ASN A 130 5.50 14.85 -1.40
CA ASN A 130 5.20 16.13 -2.04
C ASN A 130 4.74 15.95 -3.48
N HIS A 131 4.32 17.05 -4.10
CA HIS A 131 3.84 17.07 -5.49
C HIS A 131 4.92 16.64 -6.49
N LEU A 132 6.19 17.02 -6.26
CA LEU A 132 7.29 16.68 -7.16
C LEU A 132 7.51 15.17 -7.23
N THR A 133 7.61 14.48 -6.08
CA THR A 133 7.80 13.02 -6.05
C THR A 133 6.60 12.30 -6.64
N HIS A 134 5.39 12.81 -6.37
CA HIS A 134 4.18 12.32 -7.04
C HIS A 134 4.28 12.44 -8.57
N VAL A 135 4.62 13.59 -9.13
CA VAL A 135 4.74 13.78 -10.59
C VAL A 135 5.84 12.90 -11.19
N LEU A 136 7.00 12.81 -10.53
CA LEU A 136 8.11 11.99 -10.98
C LEU A 136 7.72 10.51 -11.06
N PHE A 137 7.10 9.96 -10.01
CA PHE A 137 6.94 8.52 -9.81
C PHE A 137 5.50 7.98 -9.94
N SER A 138 4.49 8.82 -10.21
CA SER A 138 3.08 8.38 -10.35
C SER A 138 2.81 7.49 -11.58
N LEU A 139 3.61 7.63 -12.64
CA LEU A 139 3.47 6.81 -13.85
C LEU A 139 3.76 5.34 -13.51
N GLY A 140 2.73 4.49 -13.64
CA GLY A 140 2.77 3.06 -13.28
C GLY A 140 2.24 2.74 -11.87
N ASN A 141 2.09 3.73 -10.99
CA ASN A 141 1.55 3.57 -9.64
C ASN A 141 0.04 3.89 -9.61
N THR A 142 -0.79 3.05 -10.24
CA THR A 142 -2.25 3.24 -10.27
C THR A 142 -2.95 2.90 -8.96
N LYS A 143 -2.28 2.21 -8.04
CA LYS A 143 -2.84 1.79 -6.74
C LYS A 143 -1.89 2.17 -5.61
N THR A 144 -2.44 2.68 -4.53
CA THR A 144 -1.68 2.99 -3.32
C THR A 144 -1.09 1.71 -2.73
N LYS A 145 0.23 1.66 -2.55
CA LYS A 145 0.93 0.52 -1.96
C LYS A 145 0.60 0.41 -0.47
N ILE A 146 0.02 -0.73 -0.06
CA ILE A 146 -0.34 -1.01 1.33
C ILE A 146 0.87 -1.57 2.05
N VAL A 147 1.28 -0.92 3.13
CA VAL A 147 2.36 -1.38 4.02
C VAL A 147 1.82 -2.47 4.93
N GLN A 148 0.74 -2.15 5.63
CA GLN A 148 0.11 -3.03 6.61
C GLN A 148 -1.37 -2.70 6.80
N ARG A 149 -2.12 -3.72 7.19
CA ARG A 149 -3.51 -3.60 7.65
C ARG A 149 -3.65 -4.30 8.99
N GLN A 150 -4.28 -3.64 9.94
CA GLN A 150 -4.58 -4.20 11.24
C GLN A 150 -6.06 -4.07 11.53
N TYR A 151 -6.71 -5.21 11.78
CA TYR A 151 -8.08 -5.28 12.26
C TYR A 151 -8.05 -5.59 13.75
N LEU A 152 -8.54 -4.66 14.57
CA LEU A 152 -8.78 -4.88 15.99
C LEU A 152 -10.28 -4.99 16.23
N PHE A 153 -10.72 -6.19 16.59
CA PHE A 153 -12.11 -6.48 16.92
C PHE A 153 -12.31 -6.39 18.44
N THR A 154 -13.18 -5.49 18.87
CA THR A 154 -13.67 -5.40 20.23
C THR A 154 -15.05 -6.04 20.31
N ILE A 155 -15.18 -7.10 21.10
CA ILE A 155 -16.38 -7.94 21.13
C ILE A 155 -16.89 -8.05 22.58
N PRO A 156 -18.17 -7.80 22.86
CA PRO A 156 -18.74 -8.01 24.19
C PRO A 156 -18.63 -9.46 24.62
N LYS A 157 -18.41 -9.72 25.92
CA LYS A 157 -18.33 -11.08 26.47
C LYS A 157 -19.61 -11.92 26.25
N THR A 158 -20.73 -11.26 25.97
CA THR A 158 -22.02 -11.90 25.68
C THR A 158 -22.11 -12.47 24.26
N TRP A 159 -21.17 -12.12 23.38
CA TRP A 159 -21.13 -12.57 22.00
C TRP A 159 -20.22 -13.81 21.89
N GLN A 160 -20.70 -14.83 21.18
CA GLN A 160 -19.94 -16.03 20.83
C GLN A 160 -19.19 -15.83 19.51
N VAL A 161 -17.94 -16.27 19.52
CA VAL A 161 -17.05 -16.32 18.36
C VAL A 161 -16.92 -17.77 17.94
N VAL A 162 -17.28 -18.08 16.69
CA VAL A 162 -17.20 -19.43 16.15
C VAL A 162 -15.91 -19.56 15.37
N THR A 163 -15.02 -20.44 15.83
CA THR A 163 -13.79 -20.77 15.13
C THR A 163 -14.00 -22.03 14.30
N VAL A 164 -13.74 -21.95 13.00
CA VAL A 164 -13.77 -23.09 12.08
C VAL A 164 -12.32 -23.38 11.68
N LYS A 165 -11.88 -24.62 11.95
CA LYS A 165 -10.63 -25.15 11.41
C LYS A 165 -10.95 -25.78 10.05
N ASN A 166 -10.08 -25.52 9.08
CA ASN A 166 -10.08 -26.28 7.83
C ASN A 166 -9.57 -27.71 8.09
#